data_AF-A0A8H5P087-F1
#
_entry.id   AF-A0A8H5P087-F1
#
_cell.length_a   1.000
_cell.length_b   1.000
_cell.length_c   1.000
_cell.angle_alpha   90.00
_cell.angle_beta   90.00
_cell.angle_gamma   90.00
#
_symmetry.space_group_name_H-M   'P 1'
#
loop_
_entity.id
_entity.type
_entity.pdbx_description
1 polymer ?
#
loop_
_entity_poly.entity_id
_entity_poly.type
_entity_poly.pdbx_seq_one_letter_code
_entity_poly.pdbx_strand_id
1 'polypeptide(L)'
;MAWYLYNKSRGVVTELSNKIVPLTIIKGAGHEHIPIPDGECAIIADFHSIKSQRNDSDHYLTTGFYKVVPGPTRYGSYDYEETKYVLSGQIDVTDEATGITHHLVAGDWAFFHVGSKAQFSTRSHGVAFYAVTRPANDTPHINLKGREESTSKL
;
A
#
# COMPACT_ATOMS: atom_id res chain seq x y z
N MET A 1 -21.17 0.88 -27.90
CA MET A 1 -21.77 -0.32 -27.29
C MET A 1 -21.28 -0.36 -25.85
N ALA A 2 -22.12 0.07 -24.89
CA ALA A 2 -21.75 0.16 -23.48
C ALA A 2 -21.99 -1.20 -22.79
N TRP A 3 -21.01 -1.66 -22.00
CA TRP A 3 -21.13 -2.91 -21.25
C TRP A 3 -21.74 -2.62 -19.88
N TYR A 4 -22.88 -3.23 -19.58
CA TYR A 4 -23.48 -3.23 -18.25
C TYR A 4 -23.12 -4.53 -17.52
N LEU A 5 -22.45 -4.43 -16.36
CA LEU A 5 -22.37 -5.54 -15.41
C LEU A 5 -23.65 -5.54 -14.57
N TYR A 6 -24.54 -6.50 -14.83
CA TYR A 6 -25.77 -6.68 -14.07
C TYR A 6 -25.47 -7.36 -12.73
N ASN A 7 -25.59 -6.63 -11.62
CA ASN A 7 -25.44 -7.18 -10.27
C ASN A 7 -26.82 -7.29 -9.61
N LYS A 8 -27.31 -8.51 -9.39
CA LYS A 8 -28.73 -8.84 -9.13
C LYS A 8 -29.22 -8.54 -7.71
N SER A 9 -28.46 -7.86 -6.85
CA SER A 9 -28.82 -7.76 -5.42
C SER A 9 -29.16 -6.38 -4.87
N ARG A 10 -28.89 -5.26 -5.55
CA ARG A 10 -29.31 -3.91 -5.09
C ARG A 10 -29.54 -2.99 -6.30
N GLY A 11 -30.78 -2.54 -6.50
CA GLY A 11 -31.24 -1.76 -7.67
C GLY A 11 -30.69 -0.34 -7.80
N VAL A 12 -29.37 -0.17 -7.74
CA VAL A 12 -28.68 1.08 -8.07
C VAL A 12 -27.82 0.81 -9.30
N VAL A 13 -28.30 1.25 -10.46
CA VAL A 13 -27.48 1.28 -11.68
C VAL A 13 -26.57 2.50 -11.55
N THR A 14 -25.33 2.30 -11.11
CA THR A 14 -24.31 3.34 -11.20
C THR A 14 -23.97 3.49 -12.68
N GLU A 15 -24.36 4.61 -13.29
CA GLU A 15 -23.97 4.92 -14.67
C GLU A 15 -22.44 5.12 -14.67
N LEU A 16 -21.70 4.09 -15.09
CA LEU A 16 -20.26 4.23 -15.33
C LEU A 16 -20.12 5.25 -16.47
N SER A 17 -19.51 6.37 -16.16
CA SER A 17 -19.17 7.40 -17.14
C SER A 17 -18.47 6.76 -18.36
N ASN A 18 -19.00 6.99 -19.56
CA ASN A 18 -18.36 6.59 -20.82
C ASN A 18 -17.03 7.35 -21.09
N LYS A 19 -16.65 8.30 -20.22
CA LYS A 19 -15.35 8.97 -20.27
C LYS A 19 -14.25 7.98 -19.93
N ILE A 20 -13.50 7.60 -20.95
CA ILE A 20 -12.28 6.81 -20.80
C ILE A 20 -11.23 7.69 -20.10
N VAL A 21 -10.66 7.19 -19.02
CA VAL A 21 -9.57 7.85 -18.28
C VAL A 21 -8.27 7.08 -18.47
N PRO A 22 -7.12 7.76 -18.62
CA PRO A 22 -5.83 7.08 -18.79
C PRO A 22 -5.43 6.29 -17.54
N LEU A 23 -4.61 5.26 -17.73
CA LEU A 23 -3.99 4.52 -16.64
C LEU A 23 -2.83 5.32 -16.03
N THR A 24 -2.65 5.22 -14.73
CA THR A 24 -1.43 5.68 -14.05
C THR A 24 -0.40 4.56 -14.07
N ILE A 25 0.72 4.77 -14.77
CA ILE A 25 1.81 3.79 -14.88
C ILE A 25 3.11 4.42 -14.37
N ILE A 26 3.81 3.73 -13.47
CA ILE A 26 5.16 4.09 -13.02
C ILE A 26 6.08 2.88 -13.30
N LYS A 27 6.77 2.90 -14.44
CA LYS A 27 7.69 1.82 -14.83
C LYS A 27 8.85 1.70 -13.85
N GLY A 28 9.15 0.46 -13.45
CA GLY A 28 10.28 0.15 -12.57
C GLY A 28 10.12 0.61 -11.12
N ALA A 29 8.90 0.91 -10.65
CA ALA A 29 8.65 1.42 -9.30
C ALA A 29 9.31 0.59 -8.19
N GLY A 30 9.30 -0.75 -8.32
CA GLY A 30 9.93 -1.66 -7.35
C GLY A 30 11.46 -1.77 -7.42
N HIS A 31 12.11 -1.17 -8.42
CA HIS A 31 13.58 -1.16 -8.55
C HIS A 31 14.22 0.09 -7.93
N GLU A 32 13.42 1.07 -7.56
CA GLU A 32 13.94 2.32 -7.02
C GLU A 32 14.45 2.18 -5.60
N HIS A 33 15.50 2.93 -5.31
CA HIS A 33 16.02 2.99 -3.95
C HIS A 33 15.06 3.76 -3.05
N ILE A 34 14.65 3.14 -1.94
CA ILE A 34 13.90 3.79 -0.87
C ILE A 34 14.90 4.11 0.26
N PRO A 35 15.29 5.39 0.44
CA PRO A 35 16.18 5.77 1.52
C PRO A 35 15.44 5.69 2.86
N ILE A 36 16.07 5.07 3.85
CA ILE A 36 15.59 5.13 5.25
C ILE A 36 16.27 6.34 5.90
N PRO A 37 15.53 7.24 6.58
CA PRO A 37 16.12 8.40 7.25
C PRO A 37 17.13 8.00 8.32
N ASP A 38 18.12 8.85 8.59
CA ASP A 38 19.13 8.58 9.61
C ASP A 38 18.49 8.38 10.98
N GLY A 39 18.95 7.34 11.70
CA GLY A 39 18.42 6.97 13.02
C GLY A 39 17.11 6.17 12.99
N GLU A 40 16.50 5.99 11.82
CA GLU A 40 15.34 5.13 11.62
C GLU A 40 15.76 3.74 11.12
N CYS A 41 14.94 2.72 11.40
CA CYS A 41 15.14 1.35 10.90
C CYS A 41 14.05 0.91 9.92
N ALA A 42 13.04 1.75 9.68
CA ALA A 42 12.01 1.48 8.70
C ALA A 42 11.43 2.76 8.10
N ILE A 43 10.83 2.63 6.94
CA ILE A 43 10.12 3.71 6.25
C ILE A 43 8.90 3.15 5.52
N ILE A 44 7.85 3.96 5.45
CA ILE A 44 6.76 3.83 4.47
C ILE A 44 6.96 4.87 3.37
N ALA A 45 6.80 4.46 2.13
CA ALA A 45 7.03 5.30 0.97
C ALA A 45 5.82 5.22 0.04
N ASP A 46 4.85 6.12 0.25
CA ASP A 46 3.65 6.23 -0.59
C ASP A 46 4.06 6.67 -2.00
N PHE A 47 3.57 5.99 -3.04
CA PHE A 47 3.83 6.40 -4.43
C PHE A 47 2.57 6.65 -5.24
N HIS A 48 1.39 6.22 -4.77
CA HIS A 48 0.12 6.55 -5.40
C HIS A 48 -0.98 6.60 -4.34
N SER A 49 -1.86 7.59 -4.43
CA SER A 49 -3.01 7.74 -3.55
C SER A 49 -4.17 8.28 -4.37
N ILE A 50 -5.35 7.70 -4.19
CA ILE A 50 -6.58 8.17 -4.80
C ILE A 50 -7.73 8.09 -3.81
N LYS A 51 -8.56 9.13 -3.74
CA LYS A 51 -9.89 9.03 -3.14
C LYS A 51 -10.82 8.39 -4.17
N SER A 52 -11.48 7.30 -3.78
CA SER A 52 -12.45 6.60 -4.62
C SER A 52 -13.44 7.59 -5.24
N GLN A 53 -13.68 7.46 -6.54
CA GLN A 53 -14.69 8.22 -7.27
C GLN A 53 -16.00 7.45 -7.41
N ARG A 54 -16.12 6.30 -6.73
CA ARG A 54 -17.35 5.51 -6.75
C ARG A 54 -18.38 6.15 -5.83
N ASN A 55 -19.62 6.22 -6.30
CA ASN A 55 -20.73 6.82 -5.54
C ASN A 55 -21.08 6.07 -4.25
N ASP A 56 -20.60 4.84 -4.09
CA ASP A 56 -20.85 3.98 -2.94
C ASP A 56 -19.69 3.96 -1.92
N SER A 57 -18.62 4.74 -2.15
CA SER A 57 -17.41 4.65 -1.35
C SER A 57 -16.63 5.97 -1.33
N ASP A 58 -16.43 6.50 -0.13
CA ASP A 58 -15.63 7.70 0.11
C ASP A 58 -14.22 7.37 0.67
N HIS A 59 -13.78 6.14 0.45
CA HIS A 59 -12.50 5.61 0.95
C HIS A 59 -11.32 6.00 0.07
N TYR A 60 -10.14 6.00 0.67
CA TYR A 60 -8.88 6.12 -0.04
C TYR A 60 -8.36 4.75 -0.47
N LEU A 61 -7.58 4.73 -1.54
CA LEU A 61 -6.64 3.67 -1.85
C LEU A 61 -5.28 4.32 -2.00
N THR A 62 -4.41 4.09 -1.02
CA THR A 62 -3.02 4.53 -1.05
C THR A 62 -2.12 3.31 -1.12
N THR A 63 -1.14 3.34 -2.01
CA THR A 63 -0.19 2.26 -2.20
C THR A 63 1.23 2.76 -2.05
N GLY A 64 2.09 1.90 -1.54
CA GLY A 64 3.48 2.24 -1.30
C GLY A 64 4.34 1.02 -1.04
N PHE A 65 5.59 1.29 -0.68
CA PHE A 65 6.51 0.27 -0.19
C PHE A 65 6.83 0.52 1.27
N TYR A 66 6.81 -0.56 2.05
CA TYR A 66 7.41 -0.59 3.38
C TYR A 66 8.79 -1.22 3.26
N LYS A 67 9.79 -0.55 3.82
CA LYS A 67 11.15 -1.08 3.90
C LYS A 67 11.62 -1.06 5.35
N VAL A 68 12.26 -2.13 5.79
CA VAL A 68 12.80 -2.29 7.13
C VAL A 68 14.22 -2.87 7.07
N VAL A 69 15.08 -2.45 7.99
CA VAL A 69 16.46 -2.91 8.22
C VAL A 69 16.65 -3.18 9.71
N PRO A 70 17.75 -3.82 10.14
CA PRO A 70 17.96 -4.16 11.54
C PRO A 70 18.09 -2.88 12.36
N GLY A 71 17.45 -2.85 13.53
CA GLY A 71 17.39 -1.69 14.40
C GLY A 71 16.30 -1.84 15.45
N PRO A 72 15.87 -0.72 16.09
CA PRO A 72 14.82 -0.75 17.10
C PRO A 72 13.50 -1.32 16.56
N THR A 73 12.70 -1.93 17.42
CA THR A 73 11.36 -2.39 17.04
C THR A 73 10.48 -1.21 16.62
N ARG A 74 9.77 -1.36 15.49
CA ARG A 74 8.80 -0.36 15.02
C ARG A 74 7.39 -0.79 15.37
N TYR A 75 6.57 0.16 15.82
CA TYR A 75 5.20 -0.10 16.22
C TYR A 75 4.23 0.47 15.18
N GLY A 76 3.25 -0.32 14.79
CA GLY A 76 2.12 0.09 13.95
C GLY A 76 0.82 0.06 14.75
N SER A 77 0.05 1.14 14.68
CA SER A 77 -1.32 1.23 15.18
C SER A 77 -2.21 1.60 14.02
N TYR A 78 -3.27 0.82 13.80
CA TYR A 78 -4.05 0.88 12.58
C TYR A 78 -5.44 1.46 12.85
N ASP A 79 -5.68 2.70 12.44
CA ASP A 79 -7.01 3.32 12.37
C ASP A 79 -7.60 3.25 10.95
N TYR A 80 -6.97 2.47 10.08
CA TYR A 80 -7.35 2.13 8.70
C TYR A 80 -7.02 0.67 8.43
N GLU A 81 -7.61 0.11 7.37
CA GLU A 81 -7.19 -1.18 6.85
C GLU A 81 -5.90 -1.05 6.06
N GLU A 82 -5.00 -2.02 6.24
CA GLU A 82 -3.78 -2.16 5.46
C GLU A 82 -3.55 -3.61 5.08
N THR A 83 -3.01 -3.81 3.89
CA THR A 83 -2.42 -5.08 3.51
C THR A 83 -0.98 -4.90 3.11
N LYS A 84 -0.14 -5.90 3.43
CA LYS A 84 1.25 -5.98 2.97
C LYS A 84 1.49 -7.30 2.24
N TYR A 85 2.24 -7.23 1.14
CA TYR A 85 2.76 -8.37 0.41
C TYR A 85 4.29 -8.29 0.36
N VAL A 86 4.98 -9.26 0.93
CA VAL A 86 6.45 -9.24 1.04
C VAL A 86 7.06 -9.54 -0.33
N LEU A 87 7.88 -8.61 -0.81
CA LEU A 87 8.54 -8.70 -2.11
C LEU A 87 9.94 -9.31 -2.00
N SER A 88 10.68 -8.97 -0.95
CA SER A 88 12.04 -9.47 -0.75
C SER A 88 12.48 -9.38 0.71
N GLY A 89 13.50 -10.17 1.05
CA GLY A 89 14.01 -10.26 2.41
C GLY A 89 13.01 -10.93 3.35
N GLN A 90 12.94 -10.40 4.56
CA GLN A 90 12.23 -11.01 5.67
C GLN A 90 11.73 -9.92 6.63
N ILE A 91 10.49 -10.06 7.12
CA ILE A 91 9.86 -9.15 8.08
C ILE A 91 9.23 -9.98 9.20
N ASP A 92 9.69 -9.78 10.43
CA ASP A 92 9.05 -10.35 11.62
C ASP A 92 7.93 -9.39 12.04
N VAL A 93 6.71 -9.91 12.10
CA VAL A 93 5.51 -9.18 12.51
C VAL A 93 4.95 -9.81 13.78
N THR A 94 5.05 -9.11 14.90
CA THR A 94 4.40 -9.53 16.14
C THR A 94 3.01 -8.93 16.20
N ASP A 95 1.98 -9.77 16.21
CA ASP A 95 0.61 -9.37 16.48
C ASP A 95 0.43 -9.17 17.99
N GLU A 96 0.20 -7.93 18.42
CA GLU A 96 0.06 -7.63 19.85
C GLU A 96 -1.20 -8.25 20.48
N ALA A 97 -2.23 -8.56 19.67
CA ALA A 97 -3.46 -9.16 20.18
C ALA A 97 -3.25 -10.62 20.62
N THR A 98 -2.40 -11.36 19.91
CA THR A 98 -2.12 -12.77 20.17
C THR A 98 -0.77 -13.00 20.84
N GLY A 99 0.14 -12.04 20.77
CA GLY A 99 1.53 -12.17 21.19
C GLY A 99 2.39 -13.04 20.27
N ILE A 100 1.86 -13.45 19.11
CA ILE A 100 2.56 -14.33 18.17
C ILE A 100 3.40 -13.48 17.21
N THR A 101 4.66 -13.88 17.02
CA THR A 101 5.52 -13.34 15.97
C THR A 101 5.46 -14.24 14.74
N HIS A 102 5.07 -13.64 13.62
CA HIS A 102 5.03 -14.26 12.30
C HIS A 102 6.28 -13.88 11.51
N HIS A 103 6.98 -14.88 10.99
CA HIS A 103 8.17 -14.69 10.17
C HIS A 103 7.79 -14.65 8.69
N LEU A 104 7.56 -13.45 8.15
CA LEU A 104 7.12 -13.27 6.77
C LEU A 104 8.31 -13.18 5.82
N VAL A 105 8.24 -13.87 4.69
CA VAL A 105 9.25 -13.89 3.62
C VAL A 105 8.62 -13.58 2.27
N ALA A 106 9.45 -13.44 1.22
CA ALA A 106 8.96 -13.13 -0.12
C ALA A 106 7.83 -14.07 -0.57
N GLY A 107 6.70 -13.50 -0.97
CA GLY A 107 5.49 -14.24 -1.35
C GLY A 107 4.39 -14.24 -0.29
N ASP A 108 4.73 -13.96 0.97
CA ASP A 108 3.77 -13.91 2.07
C ASP A 108 2.93 -12.64 2.07
N TRP A 109 1.73 -12.76 2.63
CA TRP A 109 0.71 -11.72 2.67
C TRP A 109 0.17 -11.55 4.09
N ALA A 110 -0.01 -10.30 4.50
CA ALA A 110 -0.61 -9.94 5.79
C ALA A 110 -1.69 -8.89 5.61
N PHE A 111 -2.67 -8.92 6.51
CA PHE A 111 -3.75 -7.95 6.60
C PHE A 111 -3.85 -7.41 8.02
N PHE A 112 -4.01 -6.10 8.13
CA PHE A 112 -4.12 -5.36 9.38
C PHE A 112 -5.49 -4.71 9.38
N HIS A 113 -6.32 -5.11 10.34
CA HIS A 113 -7.65 -4.55 10.52
C HIS A 113 -7.56 -3.20 11.25
N VAL A 114 -8.62 -2.38 11.13
CA VAL A 114 -8.81 -1.27 12.06
C VAL A 114 -8.80 -1.81 13.50
N GLY A 115 -7.97 -1.21 14.35
CA GLY A 115 -7.73 -1.62 15.72
C GLY A 115 -6.56 -2.58 15.90
N SER A 116 -5.98 -3.14 14.83
CA SER A 116 -4.77 -3.95 14.92
C SER A 116 -3.61 -3.13 15.49
N LYS A 117 -2.75 -3.82 16.25
CA LYS A 117 -1.45 -3.31 16.69
C LYS A 117 -0.40 -4.35 16.36
N ALA A 118 0.68 -3.91 15.73
CA ALA A 118 1.74 -4.80 15.29
C ALA A 118 3.12 -4.22 15.58
N GLN A 119 4.07 -5.10 15.82
CA GLN A 119 5.48 -4.75 15.94
C GLN A 119 6.25 -5.32 14.76
N PHE A 120 7.13 -4.52 14.18
CA PHE A 120 7.90 -4.87 13.00
C PHE A 120 9.39 -4.88 13.33
N SER A 121 10.07 -5.93 12.88
CA SER A 121 11.51 -6.05 12.95
C SER A 121 12.03 -6.91 11.79
N THR A 122 13.35 -6.97 11.64
CA THR A 122 14.02 -7.86 10.68
C THR A 122 15.42 -8.16 11.18
N ARG A 123 15.94 -9.33 10.81
CA ARG A 123 17.35 -9.69 11.08
C ARG A 123 18.31 -9.22 9.98
N SER A 124 17.80 -8.86 8.81
CA SER A 124 18.63 -8.50 7.66
C SER A 124 18.06 -7.31 6.89
N HIS A 125 16.96 -7.50 6.17
CA HIS A 125 16.18 -6.45 5.53
C HIS A 125 14.83 -7.03 5.13
N GLY A 126 13.85 -6.18 4.89
CA GLY A 126 12.57 -6.57 4.31
C GLY A 126 11.99 -5.46 3.45
N VAL A 127 11.37 -5.84 2.34
CA VAL A 127 10.60 -4.92 1.48
C VAL A 127 9.24 -5.54 1.23
N ALA A 128 8.17 -4.78 1.46
CA ALA A 128 6.80 -5.17 1.16
C ALA A 128 6.09 -4.09 0.35
N PHE A 129 5.30 -4.51 -0.63
CA PHE A 129 4.26 -3.66 -1.19
C PHE A 129 3.12 -3.56 -0.18
N TYR A 130 2.48 -2.39 -0.08
CA TYR A 130 1.25 -2.25 0.68
C TYR A 130 0.15 -1.50 -0.08
N ALA A 131 -1.09 -1.77 0.34
CA ALA A 131 -2.26 -0.97 0.03
C ALA A 131 -3.00 -0.65 1.33
N VAL A 132 -3.44 0.61 1.49
CA VAL A 132 -4.08 1.13 2.70
C VAL A 132 -5.31 1.97 2.37
N THR A 133 -6.24 2.07 3.32
CA THR A 133 -7.49 2.84 3.19
C THR A 133 -7.43 4.25 3.77
N ARG A 134 -6.22 4.84 3.90
CA ARG A 134 -5.99 6.23 4.34
C ARG A 134 -5.50 7.14 3.19
N PRO A 135 -5.61 8.48 3.33
CA PRO A 135 -4.91 9.42 2.44
C PRO A 135 -3.39 9.20 2.45
N ALA A 136 -2.68 9.73 1.45
CA ALA A 136 -1.22 9.77 1.45
C ALA A 136 -0.67 10.46 2.72
N ASN A 137 0.41 9.90 3.26
CA ASN A 137 1.18 10.48 4.34
C ASN A 137 2.19 11.48 3.79
N ASP A 138 2.76 12.29 4.68
CA ASP A 138 3.82 13.26 4.36
C ASP A 138 5.18 12.59 4.02
N THR A 139 5.23 11.26 3.90
CA THR A 139 6.43 10.48 3.54
C THR A 139 6.28 9.87 2.14
N PRO A 140 6.39 10.67 1.07
CA PRO A 140 6.30 10.17 -0.29
C PRO A 140 7.55 9.37 -0.65
N HIS A 141 7.40 8.44 -1.58
CA HIS A 141 8.52 7.82 -2.28
C HIS A 141 9.22 8.88 -3.15
N ILE A 142 10.21 9.56 -2.59
CA ILE A 142 10.85 10.74 -3.19
C ILE A 142 11.36 10.50 -4.62
N ASN A 143 11.87 9.29 -4.89
CA ASN A 143 12.41 8.91 -6.20
C ASN A 143 11.35 8.51 -7.26
N LEU A 144 10.07 8.42 -6.88
CA LEU A 144 8.95 8.10 -7.78
C LEU A 144 8.04 9.29 -8.07
N LYS A 145 8.17 10.39 -7.33
CA LYS A 145 7.35 11.58 -7.52
C LYS A 145 7.53 12.14 -8.94
N GLY A 146 6.43 12.27 -9.68
CA GLY A 146 6.43 12.85 -11.03
C GLY A 146 6.94 11.90 -12.12
N ARG A 147 7.10 10.60 -11.82
CA ARG A 147 7.52 9.57 -12.78
C ARG A 147 6.37 8.80 -13.40
N GLU A 148 5.14 9.19 -13.09
CA GLU A 148 3.97 8.74 -13.82
C GLU A 148 4.20 9.01 -15.31
N GLU A 149 3.95 7.99 -16.14
CA GLU A 149 4.05 8.15 -17.58
C GLU A 149 3.11 9.26 -18.03
N SER A 150 3.69 10.29 -18.67
CA SER A 150 2.90 11.38 -19.21
C SER A 150 2.04 10.86 -20.35
N THR A 151 0.80 11.33 -20.41
CA THR A 151 -0.19 10.94 -21.41
C THR A 151 0.13 11.44 -22.83
N SER A 152 1.33 11.99 -23.08
CA SER A 152 1.72 12.68 -24.32
C SER A 152 2.50 11.82 -25.33
N LYS A 153 2.45 10.49 -25.24
CA LYS A 153 2.96 9.59 -26.29
C LYS A 153 1.90 8.66 -26.87
N LEU A 154 0.68 9.15 -27.00
CA LEU A 154 -0.37 8.56 -27.84
C LEU A 154 -0.80 9.57 -28.89
#